data_AF-A0A1Q6DHQ9-F1
#
_entry.id   AF-A0A1Q6DHQ9-F1
#
_cell.length_a   1.000
_cell.length_b   1.000
_cell.length_c   1.000
_cell.angle_alpha   90.00
_cell.angle_beta   90.00
_cell.angle_gamma   90.00
#
_symmetry.space_group_name_H-M   'P 1'
#
loop_
_entity.id
_entity.type
_entity.pdbx_description
1 polymer ?
#
loop_
_entity_poly.entity_id
_entity_poly.type
_entity_poly.pdbx_seq_one_letter_code
_entity_poly.pdbx_strand_id
1 'polypeptide(L)' 'MFIAGGRKTKQFSPSSDNKEEILKGALGRSGTLRAPTLQIGKTFYLGFSIAMYDALTGKG' A
#
# COMPACT_ATOMS: atom_id res chain seq x y z
N MET A 1 -1.79 5.78 -3.93
CA MET A 1 -0.93 4.78 -3.25
C MET A 1 -1.81 3.91 -2.38
N PHE A 2 -1.57 2.62 -2.34
CA PHE A 2 -2.34 1.66 -1.54
C PHE A 2 -1.41 0.97 -0.55
N ILE A 3 -1.85 0.85 0.70
CA ILE A 3 -1.08 0.22 1.78
C ILE A 3 -1.97 -0.82 2.45
N ALA A 4 -1.54 -2.08 2.41
CA ALA A 4 -2.20 -3.20 3.04
C ALA A 4 -1.66 -3.45 4.46
N GLY A 5 -2.59 -3.64 5.39
CA GLY A 5 -2.35 -4.06 6.77
C GLY A 5 -3.20 -5.29 7.07
N GLY A 6 -2.75 -6.46 6.63
CA GLY A 6 -3.51 -7.71 6.73
C GLY A 6 -4.71 -7.70 5.79
N ARG A 7 -5.93 -7.85 6.32
CA ARG A 7 -7.17 -7.90 5.50
C ARG A 7 -7.67 -6.52 5.05
N LYS A 8 -7.07 -5.43 5.55
CA LYS A 8 -7.50 -4.05 5.26
C LYS A 8 -6.50 -3.36 4.35
N THR A 9 -7.01 -2.53 3.45
CA THR A 9 -6.24 -1.65 2.58
C THR A 9 -6.60 -0.20 2.85
N LYS A 10 -5.60 0.67 2.91
CA LYS A 10 -5.79 2.12 2.96
C LYS A 10 -5.28 2.73 1.67
N GLN A 11 -6.07 3.64 1.09
CA GLN A 11 -5.65 4.45 -0.04
C GLN A 11 -5.15 5.79 0.49
N PHE A 12 -4.01 6.23 -0.04
CA PHE A 12 -3.41 7.53 0.22
C PHE A 12 -3.09 8.26 -1.08
N SER A 13 -3.20 9.57 -1.05
CA SER A 13 -2.76 10.52 -2.05
C SER A 13 -1.51 11.25 -1.54
N PRO A 14 -0.30 10.89 -2.03
CA PRO A 14 0.95 11.44 -1.51
C PRO A 14 1.11 12.96 -1.62
N SER A 15 0.32 13.62 -2.48
CA SER A 15 0.34 15.07 -2.67
C SER A 15 -0.54 15.84 -1.69
N SER A 16 -1.54 15.18 -1.10
CA SER A 16 -2.53 15.84 -0.23
C SER A 16 -2.53 15.30 1.21
N ASP A 17 -2.17 14.04 1.39
CA ASP A 17 -2.29 13.38 2.69
C ASP A 17 -1.04 13.62 3.55
N ASN A 18 -1.21 13.51 4.87
CA ASN A 18 -0.13 13.75 5.81
C ASN A 18 1.02 12.74 5.62
N LYS A 19 2.23 13.26 5.41
CA LYS A 19 3.44 12.47 5.17
C LYS A 19 3.72 11.45 6.28
N GLU A 20 3.55 11.82 7.55
CA GLU A 20 3.84 10.95 8.68
C GLU A 20 2.87 9.78 8.75
N GLU A 21 1.59 10.00 8.41
CA GLU A 21 0.60 8.93 8.35
C GLU A 21 0.89 7.94 7.22
N ILE A 22 1.30 8.45 6.05
CA ILE A 22 1.73 7.62 4.93
C ILE A 22 2.93 6.78 5.35
N LEU A 23 3.96 7.38 5.96
CA LEU A 23 5.17 6.67 6.40
C LEU A 23 4.87 5.62 7.48
N LYS A 24 4.00 5.93 8.46
CA LYS A 24 3.56 4.98 9.49
C LYS A 24 2.91 3.73 8.90
N GLY A 25 2.15 3.88 7.81
CA GLY A 25 1.57 2.75 7.09
C GLY A 25 2.57 2.01 6.20
N ALA A 26 3.39 2.79 5.47
CA ALA A 26 4.27 2.31 4.42
C ALA A 26 5.49 1.56 4.97
N LEU A 27 5.93 1.89 6.17
CA LEU A 27 7.10 1.28 6.79
C LEU A 27 6.70 0.07 7.67
N GLY A 28 7.61 -0.91 7.73
CA GLY A 28 7.55 -2.04 8.64
C GLY A 28 8.17 -1.72 10.01
N ARG A 29 8.17 -2.70 10.93
CA ARG A 29 8.71 -2.54 12.30
C ARG A 29 10.19 -2.12 12.32
N SER A 30 10.97 -2.50 11.31
CA SER A 30 12.39 -2.16 11.18
C SER A 30 12.65 -0.83 10.47
N GLY A 31 11.61 -0.06 10.13
CA GLY A 31 11.74 1.20 9.38
C GLY A 31 11.99 1.02 7.88
N THR A 32 11.99 -0.21 7.38
CA THR A 32 12.09 -0.52 5.95
C THR A 32 10.73 -0.46 5.27
N LEU A 33 10.72 -0.24 3.95
CA LEU A 33 9.48 -0.26 3.16
C LEU A 33 8.78 -1.61 3.30
N ARG A 34 7.48 -1.59 3.53
CA ARG A 34 6.66 -2.79 3.74
C ARG A 34 6.66 -3.66 2.48
N ALA A 35 7.12 -4.90 2.64
CA ALA A 35 7.04 -5.92 1.60
C ALA A 35 5.69 -6.66 1.65
N PRO A 36 5.20 -7.20 0.51
CA PRO A 36 5.68 -6.94 -0.86
C PRO A 36 5.46 -5.48 -1.29
N THR A 37 6.29 -4.98 -2.19
CA THR A 37 6.14 -3.65 -2.79
C THR A 37 5.96 -3.84 -4.30
N LEU A 38 4.84 -3.37 -4.82
CA LEU A 38 4.52 -3.40 -6.25
C LEU A 38 4.27 -1.98 -6.75
N GLN A 39 4.85 -1.64 -7.89
CA GLN A 39 4.60 -0.38 -8.58
C GLN A 39 3.98 -0.69 -9.94
N ILE A 40 2.80 -0.12 -10.21
CA ILE A 40 2.15 -0.16 -11.52
C ILE A 40 1.97 1.28 -11.98
N GLY A 41 2.65 1.64 -13.08
CA GLY A 41 2.72 3.02 -13.54
C GLY A 41 3.24 3.97 -12.45
N LYS A 42 2.40 4.93 -12.03
CA LYS A 42 2.71 5.90 -10.97
C LYS A 42 2.09 5.54 -9.61
N THR A 43 1.51 4.35 -9.48
CA THR A 43 0.81 3.91 -8.26
C THR A 43 1.61 2.83 -7.55
N PHE A 44 1.88 3.07 -6.26
CA PHE A 44 2.49 2.10 -5.36
C PHE A 44 1.44 1.31 -4.57
N TYR A 45 1.68 0.01 -4.43
CA TYR A 45 0.92 -0.95 -3.64
C TYR A 45 1.88 -1.63 -2.66
N LEU A 46 1.68 -1.38 -1.36
CA LEU A 46 2.58 -1.84 -0.31
C LEU A 46 1.89 -2.86 0.59
N GLY A 47 2.60 -3.92 0.96
CA GLY A 47 2.07 -5.01 1.78
C GLY A 47 1.15 -5.96 1.01
N PHE A 48 0.62 -6.94 1.73
CA PHE A 48 -0.22 -8.00 1.16
C PHE A 48 -1.68 -7.91 1.61
N SER A 49 -2.61 -7.96 0.65
CA SER A 49 -4.05 -8.15 0.86
C SER A 49 -4.65 -8.84 -0.36
N ILE A 50 -5.36 -9.95 -0.15
CA ILE A 50 -5.98 -10.74 -1.25
C ILE A 50 -6.89 -9.85 -2.10
N ALA A 51 -7.81 -9.12 -1.48
CA ALA A 51 -8.73 -8.22 -2.18
C ALA A 51 -8.00 -7.13 -3.00
N MET A 52 -6.84 -6.67 -2.52
CA MET A 52 -6.02 -5.69 -3.26
C MET A 52 -5.44 -6.30 -4.55
N TYR A 53 -4.90 -7.51 -4.45
CA TYR A 53 -4.28 -8.20 -5.59
C TYR A 53 -5.32 -8.75 -6.57
N ASP A 54 -6.48 -9.20 -6.07
CA ASP A 54 -7.60 -9.63 -6.91
C ASP A 54 -8.13 -8.46 -7.75
N ALA A 55 -8.29 -7.27 -7.15
CA ALA A 55 -8.66 -6.05 -7.86
C ALA A 55 -7.62 -5.64 -8.91
N LEU A 56 -6.33 -5.90 -8.68
CA LEU A 56 -5.26 -5.63 -9.64
C LEU A 56 -5.25 -6.60 -10.83
N THR A 57 -5.64 -7.85 -10.60
CA THR A 57 -5.60 -8.91 -11.62
C THR A 57 -6.91 -9.04 -12.39
N GLY A 58 -7.91 -8.21 -12.08
CA GLY A 58 -9.23 -8.26 -12.73
C GLY A 58 -10.08 -9.45 -12.29
N LYS A 59 -9.70 -10.13 -11.20
CA LYS A 59 -10.53 -11.14 -10.54
C LYS A 59 -11.51 -10.43 -9.59
N GLY A 60 -12.47 -9.73 -10.17
CA GLY A 60 -13.61 -9.13 -9.47
C GLY A 60 -14.87 -9.93 -9.74
#